data_AF-A0A820JZ49-F1
#
_entry.id   AF-A0A820JZ49-F1
#
_cell.length_a   1.000
_cell.length_b   1.000
_cell.length_c   1.000
_cell.angle_alpha   90.00
_cell.angle_beta   90.00
_cell.angle_gamma   90.00
#
_symmetry.space_group_name_H-M   'P 1'
#
loop_
_entity.id
_entity.type
_entity.pdbx_description
1 polymer ?
#
loop_
_entity_poly.entity_id
_entity_poly.type
_entity_poly.pdbx_seq_one_letter_code
_entity_poly.pdbx_strand_id
1 'polypeptide(L)'
;ILHVSDVHVDFAYKPGSQANCSQPLCCRQGLPKPGHTGAGFWGDYRNCDIPYWTAEAILKYAAELENVDVVYYTGDLPAHNVWNQSRADQLYSINTINNMLAKIFPNKTIYSAVGNHEAAPCNLYPTPNIKTDNITWLYEVLADNWIRFGLSEDTRESIERGAFYTTLIRPGLRLISLNMNYC
;
A
#
# COMPACT_ATOMS: atom_id res chain seq x y z
N ILE A 1 -16.70 9.29 -4.00
CA ILE A 1 -15.48 8.48 -4.25
C ILE A 1 -14.48 8.86 -3.18
N LEU A 2 -13.96 7.90 -2.41
CA LEU A 2 -12.83 8.13 -1.51
C LEU A 2 -11.53 7.82 -2.26
N HIS A 3 -10.49 8.65 -2.14
CA HIS A 3 -9.17 8.38 -2.70
C HIS A 3 -8.16 8.23 -1.57
N VAL A 4 -7.55 7.05 -1.50
CA VAL A 4 -6.48 6.68 -0.57
C VAL A 4 -5.20 6.43 -1.36
N SER A 5 -4.08 7.01 -0.92
CA SER A 5 -2.76 6.84 -1.54
C SER A 5 -1.69 6.90 -0.45
N ASP A 6 -0.53 6.30 -0.72
CA ASP A 6 0.71 6.49 0.07
C ASP A 6 0.49 6.20 1.56
N VAL A 7 -0.13 5.05 1.85
CA VAL A 7 -0.46 4.68 3.23
C VAL A 7 0.81 4.43 4.04
N HIS A 8 1.85 3.87 3.42
CA HIS A 8 3.17 3.58 4.01
C HIS A 8 3.08 3.15 5.47
N VAL A 9 2.58 1.93 5.71
CA VAL A 9 2.51 1.39 7.07
C VAL A 9 3.87 0.80 7.46
N ASP A 10 4.46 1.33 8.53
CA ASP A 10 5.62 0.70 9.17
C ASP A 10 5.17 -0.20 10.32
N PHE A 11 5.17 -1.50 10.07
CA PHE A 11 4.85 -2.52 11.07
C PHE A 11 5.86 -2.60 12.22
N ALA A 12 7.03 -1.96 12.10
CA ALA A 12 8.00 -1.83 13.17
C ALA A 12 7.97 -0.45 13.85
N TYR A 13 7.01 0.42 13.50
CA TYR A 13 6.84 1.71 14.18
C TYR A 13 6.64 1.49 15.68
N LYS A 14 7.41 2.23 16.49
CA LYS A 14 7.44 2.09 17.94
C LYS A 14 7.34 3.46 18.61
N PRO A 15 6.22 3.77 19.29
CA PRO A 15 6.08 4.97 20.10
C PRO A 15 7.21 5.11 21.13
N GLY A 16 7.68 6.34 21.34
CA GLY A 16 8.78 6.67 22.26
C GLY A 16 10.18 6.34 21.74
N SER A 17 10.32 5.69 20.58
CA SER A 17 11.63 5.38 19.99
C SER A 17 12.34 6.62 19.42
N GLN A 18 13.59 6.45 18.99
CA GLN A 18 14.37 7.52 18.37
C GLN A 18 13.77 7.92 17.02
N ALA A 19 13.15 9.10 16.99
CA ALA A 19 12.52 9.65 15.78
C ALA A 19 13.44 10.59 14.97
N ASN A 20 14.59 10.98 15.52
CA ASN A 20 15.65 11.66 14.77
C ASN A 20 16.92 10.78 14.75
N CYS A 21 17.05 9.96 13.73
CA CYS A 21 18.11 8.98 13.52
C CYS A 21 18.89 9.29 12.24
N SER A 22 20.00 8.57 12.00
CA SER A 22 20.82 8.74 10.79
C SER A 22 20.39 7.83 9.63
N GLN A 23 19.29 7.07 9.79
CA GLN A 23 18.72 6.22 8.76
C GLN A 23 17.66 6.98 7.95
N PRO A 24 17.35 6.57 6.71
CA PRO A 24 16.29 7.22 5.92
C PRO A 24 14.89 7.12 6.56
N LEU A 25 14.64 6.09 7.36
CA LEU A 25 13.42 5.88 8.15
C LEU A 25 13.76 5.64 9.63
N CYS A 26 13.13 6.42 10.51
CA CYS A 26 13.28 6.40 11.96
C CYS A 26 12.01 5.88 12.66
N CYS A 27 11.84 6.15 13.96
CA CYS A 27 10.66 5.74 14.75
C CYS A 27 10.47 4.23 14.96
N ARG A 28 11.51 3.42 14.78
CA ARG A 28 11.44 1.95 14.92
C ARG A 28 12.10 1.42 16.19
N GLN A 29 13.24 2.00 16.55
CA GLN A 29 14.12 1.51 17.60
C GLN A 29 14.99 2.61 18.20
N GLY A 30 15.75 2.26 19.23
CA GLY A 30 16.63 3.20 19.94
C GLY A 30 15.86 4.12 20.90
N LEU A 31 16.62 4.75 21.79
CA LEU A 31 16.09 5.75 22.71
C LEU A 31 16.31 7.15 22.14
N PRO A 32 15.39 8.10 22.41
CA PRO A 32 15.61 9.49 22.05
C PRO A 32 16.91 10.01 22.66
N LYS A 33 17.64 10.84 21.92
CA LYS A 33 18.83 11.51 22.44
C LYS A 33 18.45 12.42 23.62
N PRO A 34 19.36 12.68 24.58
CA PRO A 34 19.11 13.61 25.68
C PRO A 34 18.58 14.96 25.16
N GLY A 35 17.48 15.44 25.75
CA GLY A 35 16.83 16.69 25.33
C GLY A 35 15.86 16.57 24.15
N HIS A 36 15.65 15.38 23.58
CA HIS A 36 14.70 15.16 22.48
C HIS A 36 13.54 14.25 22.91
N THR A 37 12.35 14.52 22.36
CA THR A 37 11.18 13.65 22.50
C THR A 37 11.27 12.45 21.57
N GLY A 38 10.74 11.31 22.02
CA GLY A 38 10.59 10.12 21.18
C GLY A 38 9.46 10.23 20.17
N ALA A 39 9.32 9.18 19.37
CA ALA A 39 8.26 9.05 18.37
C ALA A 39 6.87 9.19 19.00
N GLY A 40 5.98 9.95 18.37
CA GLY A 40 4.58 10.07 18.81
C GLY A 40 3.82 8.74 18.74
N PHE A 41 2.67 8.66 19.40
CA PHE A 41 1.84 7.44 19.34
C PHE A 41 1.16 7.27 17.97
N TRP A 42 0.59 8.34 17.41
CA TRP A 42 -0.15 8.31 16.14
C TRP A 42 0.73 8.50 14.89
N GLY A 43 2.04 8.54 15.04
CA GLY A 43 2.95 9.00 14.00
C GLY A 43 3.82 10.14 14.51
N ASP A 44 4.69 10.63 13.64
CA ASP A 44 5.67 11.65 13.98
C ASP A 44 5.95 12.56 12.77
N TYR A 45 6.28 13.83 13.02
CA TYR A 45 6.59 14.81 11.97
C TYR A 45 8.00 14.71 11.39
N ARG A 46 8.84 13.82 11.94
CA ARG A 46 10.20 13.54 11.45
C ARG A 46 10.16 12.47 10.35
N ASN A 47 11.33 11.97 9.94
CA ASN A 47 11.45 10.94 8.88
C ASN A 47 10.93 9.58 9.38
N CYS A 48 9.62 9.45 9.46
CA CYS A 48 8.90 8.30 9.96
C CYS A 48 7.65 8.07 9.10
N ASP A 49 7.36 6.81 8.87
CA ASP A 49 6.10 6.35 8.29
C ASP A 49 5.08 6.15 9.42
N ILE A 50 3.83 5.83 9.07
CA ILE A 50 2.76 5.74 10.06
C ILE A 50 2.63 4.32 10.64
N PRO A 51 2.21 4.19 11.91
CA PRO A 51 1.86 2.89 12.46
C PRO A 51 0.52 2.40 11.91
N TYR A 52 0.32 1.08 11.94
CA TYR A 52 -0.90 0.41 11.49
C TYR A 52 -2.18 1.02 12.08
N TRP A 53 -2.18 1.36 13.38
CA TRP A 53 -3.37 1.90 14.04
C TRP A 53 -3.75 3.31 13.58
N THR A 54 -2.79 4.11 13.09
CA THR A 54 -3.10 5.42 12.49
C THR A 54 -3.78 5.23 11.14
N ALA A 55 -3.25 4.35 10.29
CA ALA A 55 -3.88 4.00 9.02
C ALA A 55 -5.31 3.48 9.24
N GLU A 56 -5.49 2.57 10.21
CA GLU A 56 -6.80 2.02 10.54
C GLU A 56 -7.77 3.10 11.05
N ALA A 57 -7.32 3.98 11.94
CA ALA A 57 -8.16 5.03 12.51
C ALA A 57 -8.65 6.03 11.46
N ILE A 58 -7.77 6.48 10.56
CA ILE A 58 -8.12 7.43 9.49
C ILE A 58 -9.10 6.80 8.51
N LEU A 59 -8.87 5.54 8.12
CA LEU A 59 -9.76 4.84 7.19
C LEU A 59 -11.14 4.55 7.80
N LYS A 60 -11.20 4.16 9.07
CA LYS A 60 -12.47 4.01 9.81
C LYS A 60 -13.24 5.32 9.87
N TYR A 61 -12.55 6.41 10.23
CA TYR A 61 -13.16 7.73 10.29
C TYR A 61 -13.71 8.19 8.92
N ALA A 62 -12.94 7.97 7.85
CA ALA A 62 -13.39 8.27 6.49
C ALA A 62 -14.63 7.46 6.08
N ALA A 63 -14.70 6.18 6.48
CA ALA A 63 -15.86 5.32 6.21
C ALA A 63 -17.13 5.75 6.96
N GLU A 64 -16.99 6.41 8.13
CA GLU A 64 -18.11 6.88 8.94
C GLU A 64 -18.63 8.27 8.51
N LEU A 65 -17.73 9.16 8.09
CA LEU A 65 -18.09 10.53 7.72
C LEU A 65 -18.79 10.65 6.37
N GLU A 66 -18.42 9.78 5.43
CA GLU A 66 -18.75 9.95 4.02
C GLU A 66 -19.58 8.76 3.53
N ASN A 67 -20.58 9.04 2.69
CA ASN A 67 -21.22 7.97 1.93
C ASN A 67 -20.31 7.58 0.76
N VAL A 68 -19.35 6.69 1.03
CA VAL A 68 -18.37 6.23 0.03
C VAL A 68 -19.04 5.25 -0.93
N ASP A 69 -19.22 5.62 -2.21
CA ASP A 69 -19.70 4.69 -3.24
C ASP A 69 -18.64 3.65 -3.63
N VAL A 70 -17.43 4.15 -3.92
CA VAL A 70 -16.25 3.38 -4.35
C VAL A 70 -14.98 4.03 -3.80
N VAL A 71 -13.92 3.24 -3.69
CA VAL A 71 -12.61 3.68 -3.22
C VAL A 71 -11.59 3.59 -4.35
N TYR A 72 -10.82 4.65 -4.56
CA TYR A 72 -9.59 4.63 -5.36
C TYR A 72 -8.41 4.43 -4.41
N TYR A 73 -7.55 3.48 -4.72
CA TYR A 73 -6.47 3.04 -3.85
C TYR A 73 -5.16 2.91 -4.63
N THR A 74 -4.32 3.94 -4.59
CA THR A 74 -3.23 4.13 -5.57
C THR A 74 -1.85 3.66 -5.12
N GLY A 75 -1.79 2.67 -4.23
CA GLY A 75 -0.55 1.98 -3.87
C GLY A 75 0.31 2.70 -2.83
N ASP A 76 1.58 2.32 -2.79
CA ASP A 76 2.59 2.74 -1.82
C ASP A 76 2.23 2.34 -0.38
N LEU A 77 2.16 1.02 -0.19
CA LEU A 77 1.70 0.41 1.07
C LEU A 77 2.84 0.10 2.04
N PRO A 78 3.95 -0.54 1.60
CA PRO A 78 5.09 -0.80 2.47
C PRO A 78 5.81 0.50 2.84
N ALA A 79 6.39 0.52 4.04
CA ALA A 79 7.20 1.63 4.52
C ALA A 79 8.50 1.86 3.71
N HIS A 80 9.19 2.95 4.01
CA HIS A 80 10.44 3.40 3.39
C HIS A 80 11.69 2.68 3.92
N ASN A 81 11.55 1.51 4.58
CA ASN A 81 12.68 0.70 5.04
C ASN A 81 13.32 -0.15 3.94
N VAL A 82 13.49 0.42 2.75
CA VAL A 82 13.86 -0.28 1.50
C VAL A 82 15.18 -1.06 1.55
N TRP A 83 16.08 -0.71 2.49
CA TRP A 83 17.34 -1.42 2.71
C TRP A 83 17.15 -2.77 3.41
N ASN A 84 15.99 -3.02 4.00
CA ASN A 84 15.67 -4.22 4.76
C ASN A 84 14.23 -4.66 4.50
N GLN A 85 13.95 -5.04 3.25
CA GLN A 85 12.68 -5.59 2.79
C GLN A 85 12.92 -6.86 1.98
N SER A 86 12.21 -7.92 2.32
CA SER A 86 12.10 -9.14 1.52
C SER A 86 10.74 -9.21 0.82
N ARG A 87 10.60 -10.11 -0.17
CA ARG A 87 9.28 -10.39 -0.79
C ARG A 87 8.24 -10.79 0.25
N ALA A 88 8.64 -11.56 1.26
CA ALA A 88 7.74 -11.97 2.33
C ALA A 88 7.22 -10.78 3.14
N ASP A 89 8.06 -9.77 3.39
CA ASP A 89 7.65 -8.54 4.07
C ASP A 89 6.66 -7.73 3.23
N GLN A 90 6.89 -7.62 1.91
CA GLN A 90 5.97 -6.94 1.00
C GLN A 90 4.61 -7.63 0.95
N LEU A 91 4.60 -8.96 0.80
CA LEU A 91 3.37 -9.75 0.80
C LEU A 91 2.64 -9.65 2.15
N TYR A 92 3.35 -9.62 3.27
CA TYR A 92 2.76 -9.39 4.59
C TYR A 92 2.10 -8.02 4.67
N SER A 93 2.78 -6.97 4.20
CA SER A 93 2.25 -5.60 4.19
C SER A 93 0.97 -5.50 3.33
N ILE A 94 1.05 -5.93 2.07
CA ILE A 94 -0.05 -5.91 1.11
C ILE A 94 -1.26 -6.66 1.66
N ASN A 95 -1.08 -7.89 2.13
CA ASN A 95 -2.21 -8.69 2.62
C ASN A 95 -2.80 -8.11 3.91
N THR A 96 -1.97 -7.60 4.83
CA THR A 96 -2.46 -7.02 6.09
C THR A 96 -3.29 -5.77 5.84
N ILE A 97 -2.79 -4.86 5.00
CA ILE A 97 -3.47 -3.59 4.70
C ILE A 97 -4.72 -3.84 3.84
N ASN A 98 -4.66 -4.75 2.87
CA ASN A 98 -5.84 -5.10 2.08
C ASN A 98 -6.93 -5.79 2.91
N ASN A 99 -6.55 -6.60 3.91
CA ASN A 99 -7.49 -7.17 4.87
C ASN A 99 -8.13 -6.10 5.76
N MET A 100 -7.39 -5.07 6.14
CA MET A 100 -7.93 -3.91 6.86
C MET A 100 -8.94 -3.16 5.99
N LEU A 101 -8.61 -2.85 4.72
CA LEU A 101 -9.50 -2.18 3.79
C LEU A 101 -10.80 -2.97 3.54
N ALA A 102 -10.69 -4.29 3.32
CA ALA A 102 -11.87 -5.15 3.13
C ALA A 102 -12.82 -5.15 4.33
N LYS A 103 -12.29 -5.01 5.55
CA LYS A 103 -13.09 -4.93 6.78
C LYS A 103 -13.75 -3.57 6.96
N ILE A 104 -13.06 -2.49 6.60
CA ILE A 104 -13.53 -1.11 6.79
C ILE A 104 -14.56 -0.73 5.72
N PHE A 105 -14.39 -1.19 4.49
CA PHE A 105 -15.28 -0.89 3.36
C PHE A 105 -16.01 -2.15 2.87
N PRO A 106 -16.82 -2.82 3.71
CA PRO A 106 -17.53 -4.01 3.29
C PRO A 106 -18.51 -3.66 2.17
N ASN A 107 -18.59 -4.53 1.14
CA ASN A 107 -19.46 -4.37 -0.02
C ASN A 107 -19.19 -3.13 -0.90
N LYS A 108 -18.04 -2.48 -0.75
CA LYS A 108 -17.60 -1.40 -1.65
C LYS A 108 -16.58 -1.92 -2.64
N THR A 109 -16.65 -1.44 -3.88
CA THR A 109 -15.61 -1.73 -4.86
C THR A 109 -14.38 -0.85 -4.58
N ILE A 110 -13.22 -1.48 -4.49
CA ILE A 110 -11.93 -0.79 -4.34
C ILE A 110 -11.14 -0.94 -5.63
N TYR A 111 -10.99 0.17 -6.35
CA TYR A 111 -10.21 0.25 -7.58
C TYR A 111 -8.76 0.59 -7.24
N SER A 112 -7.91 -0.43 -7.32
CA SER A 112 -6.51 -0.32 -6.94
C SER A 112 -5.61 0.09 -8.10
N ALA A 113 -4.46 0.67 -7.78
CA ALA A 113 -3.29 0.81 -8.65
C ALA A 113 -2.05 0.33 -7.88
N VAL A 114 -1.01 -0.08 -8.60
CA VAL A 114 0.27 -0.46 -8.00
C VAL A 114 1.15 0.79 -7.87
N GLY A 115 1.77 0.97 -6.71
CA GLY A 115 2.77 2.01 -6.44
C GLY A 115 4.18 1.48 -6.70
N ASN A 116 5.19 2.25 -6.32
CA ASN A 116 6.59 1.90 -6.55
C ASN A 116 7.24 1.18 -5.35
N HIS A 117 6.59 1.24 -4.18
CA HIS A 117 7.04 0.55 -2.98
C HIS A 117 6.55 -0.89 -2.82
N GLU A 118 5.67 -1.42 -3.67
CA GLU A 118 5.18 -2.82 -3.53
C GLU A 118 6.23 -3.89 -3.88
N ALA A 119 7.12 -3.60 -4.83
CA ALA A 119 8.19 -4.52 -5.21
C ALA A 119 9.34 -4.54 -4.19
N ALA A 120 10.08 -5.66 -4.17
CA ALA A 120 11.35 -5.79 -3.46
C ALA A 120 12.39 -6.43 -4.40
N PRO A 121 13.49 -5.73 -4.75
CA PRO A 121 13.84 -4.36 -4.35
C PRO A 121 12.84 -3.29 -4.81
N CYS A 122 12.76 -2.19 -4.05
CA CYS A 122 11.88 -1.04 -4.36
C CYS A 122 12.19 -0.48 -5.76
N ASN A 123 11.14 -0.03 -6.48
CA ASN A 123 11.17 0.46 -7.86
C ASN A 123 11.57 -0.58 -8.93
N LEU A 124 11.89 -1.82 -8.56
CA LEU A 124 12.30 -2.83 -9.53
C LEU A 124 11.08 -3.57 -10.09
N TYR A 125 10.57 -3.08 -11.22
CA TYR A 125 9.47 -3.69 -11.98
C TYR A 125 9.95 -4.22 -13.33
N PRO A 126 10.41 -5.49 -13.40
CA PRO A 126 10.74 -6.14 -14.66
C PRO A 126 9.61 -6.08 -15.68
N THR A 127 9.95 -5.86 -16.96
CA THR A 127 8.99 -6.01 -18.05
C THR A 127 8.68 -7.49 -18.31
N PRO A 128 7.55 -7.85 -18.94
CA PRO A 128 7.17 -9.24 -19.21
C PRO A 128 8.17 -10.05 -20.06
N ASN A 129 9.14 -9.37 -20.69
CA ASN A 129 10.21 -9.98 -21.47
C ASN A 129 11.31 -10.61 -20.60
N ILE A 130 11.42 -10.20 -19.34
CA ILE A 130 12.38 -10.75 -18.37
C ILE A 130 11.79 -12.04 -17.77
N LYS A 131 12.39 -13.18 -18.09
CA LYS A 131 11.89 -14.51 -17.65
C LYS A 131 12.50 -14.99 -16.33
N THR A 132 13.73 -14.58 -16.04
CA THR A 132 14.43 -14.90 -14.79
C THR A 132 14.17 -13.82 -13.76
N ASP A 133 13.89 -14.22 -12.52
CA ASP A 133 13.62 -13.30 -11.41
C ASP A 133 12.48 -12.30 -11.71
N ASN A 134 11.38 -12.84 -12.24
CA ASN A 134 10.22 -12.04 -12.63
C ASN A 134 9.40 -11.54 -11.42
N ILE A 135 8.49 -10.62 -11.70
CA ILE A 135 7.63 -9.95 -10.71
C ILE A 135 6.31 -10.71 -10.44
N THR A 136 6.17 -11.94 -10.97
CA THR A 136 4.91 -12.71 -10.90
C THR A 136 4.43 -12.91 -9.47
N TRP A 137 5.34 -13.13 -8.51
CA TRP A 137 5.02 -13.27 -7.08
C TRP A 137 4.21 -12.10 -6.51
N LEU A 138 4.40 -10.88 -7.05
CA LEU A 138 3.67 -9.69 -6.65
C LEU A 138 2.36 -9.59 -7.43
N TYR A 139 2.42 -9.72 -8.76
CA TYR A 139 1.26 -9.50 -9.63
C TYR A 139 0.13 -10.52 -9.40
N GLU A 140 0.44 -11.77 -9.08
CA GLU A 140 -0.56 -12.78 -8.69
C GLU A 140 -1.33 -12.34 -7.44
N VAL A 141 -0.62 -11.86 -6.41
CA VAL A 141 -1.25 -11.38 -5.17
C VAL A 141 -2.03 -10.08 -5.41
N LEU A 142 -1.57 -9.20 -6.29
CA LEU A 142 -2.34 -8.03 -6.70
C LEU A 142 -3.65 -8.44 -7.39
N ALA A 143 -3.60 -9.37 -8.35
CA ALA A 143 -4.78 -9.87 -9.04
C ALA A 143 -5.81 -10.44 -8.06
N ASP A 144 -5.39 -11.33 -7.16
CA ASP A 144 -6.27 -11.93 -6.17
C ASP A 144 -6.95 -10.89 -5.26
N ASN A 145 -6.18 -9.91 -4.78
CA ASN A 145 -6.73 -8.85 -3.93
C ASN A 145 -7.66 -7.91 -4.70
N TRP A 146 -7.31 -7.51 -5.93
CA TRP A 146 -8.11 -6.56 -6.71
C TRP A 146 -9.42 -7.19 -7.19
N ILE A 147 -9.41 -8.48 -7.53
CA ILE A 147 -10.63 -9.25 -7.84
C ILE A 147 -11.50 -9.39 -6.60
N ARG A 148 -10.91 -9.72 -5.45
CA ARG A 148 -11.63 -9.75 -4.15
C ARG A 148 -12.28 -8.41 -3.83
N PHE A 149 -11.68 -7.30 -4.26
CA PHE A 149 -12.23 -5.95 -4.10
C PHE A 149 -13.34 -5.58 -5.11
N GLY A 150 -13.75 -6.50 -5.98
CA GLY A 150 -14.90 -6.34 -6.86
C GLY A 150 -14.53 -6.07 -8.32
N LEU A 151 -13.26 -6.26 -8.73
CA LEU A 151 -12.95 -6.42 -10.15
C LEU A 151 -13.47 -7.77 -10.67
N SER A 152 -13.82 -7.80 -11.95
CA SER A 152 -14.21 -9.03 -12.63
C SER A 152 -12.97 -9.86 -12.99
N GLU A 153 -13.13 -11.18 -13.02
CA GLU A 153 -12.06 -12.15 -13.27
C GLU A 153 -11.39 -11.95 -14.64
N ASP A 154 -12.10 -11.38 -15.62
CA ASP A 154 -11.56 -11.03 -16.94
C ASP A 154 -10.41 -10.00 -16.88
N THR A 155 -10.28 -9.24 -15.78
CA THR A 155 -9.16 -8.33 -15.56
C THR A 155 -7.86 -9.03 -15.16
N ARG A 156 -7.93 -10.29 -14.69
CA ARG A 156 -6.77 -11.05 -14.16
C ARG A 156 -5.60 -11.06 -15.12
N GLU A 157 -5.84 -11.38 -16.39
CA GLU A 157 -4.77 -11.50 -17.39
C GLU A 157 -3.95 -10.20 -17.50
N SER A 158 -4.61 -9.04 -17.56
CA SER A 158 -3.91 -7.74 -17.62
C SER A 158 -3.16 -7.41 -16.32
N ILE A 159 -3.71 -7.79 -15.17
CA ILE A 159 -3.10 -7.55 -13.86
C ILE A 159 -1.85 -8.44 -13.70
N GLU A 160 -1.95 -9.74 -13.99
CA GLU A 160 -0.83 -10.67 -13.92
C GLU A 160 0.25 -10.38 -14.97
N ARG A 161 -0.13 -9.76 -16.08
CA ARG A 161 0.83 -9.34 -17.13
C ARG A 161 1.59 -8.07 -16.77
N GLY A 162 0.97 -7.11 -16.10
CA GLY A 162 1.59 -5.79 -15.94
C GLY A 162 1.03 -4.90 -14.83
N ALA A 163 0.20 -5.44 -13.94
CA ALA A 163 -0.47 -4.72 -12.85
C ALA A 163 -1.27 -3.48 -13.33
N PHE A 164 -1.93 -3.60 -14.49
CA PHE A 164 -2.84 -2.60 -15.03
C PHE A 164 -4.16 -3.27 -15.43
N TYR A 165 -5.24 -2.49 -15.51
CA TYR A 165 -6.53 -2.99 -15.98
C TYR A 165 -7.45 -1.85 -16.43
N THR A 166 -8.57 -2.22 -17.05
CA THR A 166 -9.69 -1.31 -17.27
C THR A 166 -11.00 -2.00 -16.90
N THR A 167 -11.96 -1.24 -16.40
CA THR A 167 -13.29 -1.76 -16.04
C THR A 167 -14.36 -0.68 -16.21
N LEU A 168 -15.61 -1.09 -16.41
CA LEU A 168 -16.74 -0.16 -16.47
C LEU A 168 -17.29 0.01 -15.03
N ILE A 169 -17.27 1.24 -14.51
CA ILE A 169 -17.88 1.52 -13.19
C ILE A 169 -19.41 1.51 -13.32
N ARG A 170 -19.92 2.15 -14.39
CA ARG A 170 -21.33 2.23 -14.76
C ARG A 170 -21.45 2.58 -16.25
N PRO A 171 -22.63 2.42 -16.89
CA PRO A 171 -22.83 2.86 -18.26
C PRO A 171 -22.34 4.31 -18.48
N GLY A 172 -21.44 4.50 -19.45
CA GLY A 172 -20.84 5.80 -19.77
C GLY A 172 -19.65 6.21 -18.91
N LEU A 173 -19.19 5.40 -17.94
CA LEU A 173 -17.99 5.68 -17.13
C LEU A 173 -17.06 4.47 -17.04
N ARG A 174 -15.90 4.56 -17.68
CA ARG A 174 -14.83 3.56 -17.67
C ARG A 174 -13.64 4.05 -16.86
N LEU A 175 -13.11 3.18 -16.02
CA LEU A 175 -11.88 3.39 -15.26
C LEU A 175 -10.72 2.67 -15.95
N ILE A 176 -9.54 3.29 -15.90
CA ILE A 176 -8.28 2.72 -16.34
C ILE A 176 -7.29 2.90 -15.19
N SER A 177 -6.74 1.79 -14.69
CA SER A 177 -5.67 1.79 -13.71
C SER A 177 -4.38 1.42 -14.41
N LEU A 178 -3.37 2.29 -14.29
CA LEU A 178 -2.09 2.16 -14.97
C LEU A 178 -1.02 1.78 -13.95
N ASN A 179 -0.08 0.93 -14.39
CA ASN A 179 1.17 0.71 -13.67
C ASN A 179 2.17 1.80 -14.08
N MET A 180 2.35 2.79 -13.22
CA MET A 180 3.20 3.95 -13.48
C MET A 180 4.69 3.66 -13.24
N ASN A 181 5.07 2.45 -12.79
CA ASN A 181 6.48 2.07 -12.66
C ASN A 181 7.18 1.89 -14.01
N TYR A 182 6.43 1.89 -15.13
CA TYR A 182 6.96 1.78 -16.47
C TYR A 182 7.20 3.13 -17.17
N CYS A 183 7.19 4.26 -16.45
CA CYS A 183 7.49 5.60 -16.99
C CYS A 183 8.44 6.42 -16.12
#